data_AF-A0A431WTG1-F1
#
_entry.id   AF-A0A431WTG1-F1
#
_cell.length_a   1.000
_cell.length_b   1.000
_cell.length_c   1.000
_cell.angle_alpha   90.00
_cell.angle_beta   90.00
_cell.angle_gamma   90.00
#
_symmetry.space_group_name_H-M   'P 1'
#
loop_
_entity.id
_entity.type
_entity.pdbx_description
1 polymer ?
#
loop_
_entity_poly.entity_id
_entity_poly.type
_entity_poly.pdbx_seq_one_letter_code
_entity_poly.pdbx_strand_id
1 'polypeptide(L)'
;MFRFLSQINSGFSLWDRYKSWRNPQPIVTNTAQRFIRLFEAHGVARAQIPRFFGHNLTIHQVEQESELLKALNADVLEAAAILFGVRVEWLEGGSEELYDIKYFYKQPKMFGDWLDALLQSADGHKIDGWLLTSEFMTDEYDALILMREKVGEVADEPIYRYHFCEQWIYGYWKCRADIAACVAQAWKRNCYVSGRMISPERFNKLTSFKHIPNSDSEQTLITNDKFYAEDLTTSPEFYVKGLDEGHFGINNAVALWLEYHQQGLMDSGFGEHGQAFKGFSFLKEEREIRTPGKYAGLKSRTLRLSSRLKVSLQRCETGREMFITFEIAGFKYIDKITKYSEDESGEFYRVLHTERGVLGFTAEEWGMFNELNRDVTPDLPRFVTCTLSSC
;
A
#
# COMPACT_ATOMS: atom_id res chain seq x y z
N MET A 1 -36.48 -1.15 39.56
CA MET A 1 -37.23 -1.52 38.33
C MET A 1 -36.70 -0.80 37.08
N PHE A 2 -35.41 -0.46 37.00
CA PHE A 2 -34.80 0.27 35.85
C PHE A 2 -33.46 -0.33 35.37
N ARG A 3 -33.13 -1.57 35.76
CA ARG A 3 -31.90 -2.29 35.32
C ARG A 3 -32.15 -3.49 34.41
N PHE A 4 -33.41 -3.81 34.11
CA PHE A 4 -33.77 -4.97 33.26
C PHE A 4 -34.00 -4.62 31.78
N LEU A 5 -34.23 -3.34 31.43
CA LEU A 5 -34.49 -2.93 30.04
C LEU A 5 -33.20 -2.69 29.21
N SER A 6 -32.06 -2.47 29.86
CA SER A 6 -30.76 -2.30 29.17
C SER A 6 -30.21 -3.61 28.59
N GLN A 7 -30.48 -4.76 29.24
CA GLN A 7 -29.98 -6.06 28.80
C GLN A 7 -30.80 -6.67 27.64
N ILE A 8 -32.03 -6.20 27.42
CA ILE A 8 -32.88 -6.68 26.32
C ILE A 8 -32.48 -6.00 25.00
N ASN A 9 -32.06 -4.73 25.02
CA ASN A 9 -31.63 -4.00 23.82
C ASN A 9 -30.28 -4.49 23.25
N SER A 10 -29.35 -4.95 24.08
CA SER A 10 -28.10 -5.56 23.62
C SER A 10 -28.32 -6.93 22.95
N GLY A 11 -29.39 -7.64 23.32
CA GLY A 11 -29.77 -8.92 22.73
C GLY A 11 -30.31 -8.79 21.31
N PHE A 12 -31.13 -7.76 21.04
CA PHE A 12 -31.66 -7.49 19.71
C PHE A 12 -30.56 -7.02 18.73
N SER A 13 -29.62 -6.16 19.18
CA SER A 13 -28.52 -5.72 18.32
C SER A 13 -27.56 -6.85 17.91
N LEU A 14 -27.36 -7.85 18.78
CA LEU A 14 -26.58 -9.04 18.45
C LEU A 14 -27.34 -9.98 17.49
N TRP A 15 -28.66 -10.05 17.63
CA TRP A 15 -29.51 -10.89 16.77
C TRP A 15 -29.66 -10.31 15.37
N ASP A 16 -29.76 -8.99 15.23
CA ASP A 16 -29.80 -8.31 13.93
C ASP A 16 -28.44 -8.40 13.20
N ARG A 17 -27.31 -8.27 13.93
CA ARG A 17 -25.96 -8.55 13.41
C ARG A 17 -25.77 -10.01 12.98
N TYR A 18 -26.41 -10.96 13.66
CA TYR A 18 -26.36 -12.38 13.30
C TYR A 18 -27.22 -12.69 12.06
N LYS A 19 -28.30 -11.94 11.84
CA LYS A 19 -29.23 -12.16 10.71
C LYS A 19 -28.67 -11.62 9.38
N SER A 20 -27.90 -10.53 9.41
CA SER A 20 -27.18 -10.01 8.23
C SER A 20 -26.11 -10.95 7.69
N TRP A 21 -25.64 -11.93 8.48
CA TRP A 21 -24.64 -12.92 8.05
C TRP A 21 -25.19 -13.98 7.08
N ARG A 22 -26.52 -14.20 7.02
CA ARG A 22 -27.13 -15.31 6.26
C ARG A 22 -27.77 -14.93 4.93
N ASN A 23 -27.92 -13.65 4.63
CA ASN A 23 -28.56 -13.19 3.40
C ASN A 23 -27.55 -12.42 2.53
N PRO A 24 -27.37 -12.77 1.24
CA PRO A 24 -26.60 -11.93 0.33
C PRO A 24 -27.18 -10.51 0.32
N GLN A 25 -26.29 -9.51 0.36
CA GLN A 25 -26.69 -8.10 0.43
C GLN A 25 -27.69 -7.79 -0.69
N PRO A 26 -28.88 -7.25 -0.38
CA PRO A 26 -29.83 -6.85 -1.41
C PRO A 26 -29.15 -5.84 -2.34
N ILE A 27 -29.36 -6.00 -3.65
CA ILE A 27 -28.98 -4.99 -4.62
C ILE A 27 -29.64 -3.69 -4.15
N VAL A 28 -28.84 -2.67 -3.85
CA VAL A 28 -29.37 -1.41 -3.34
C VAL A 28 -29.95 -0.64 -4.53
N THR A 29 -31.27 -0.59 -4.59
CA THR A 29 -32.00 -0.16 -5.80
C THR A 29 -32.48 1.28 -5.79
N ASN A 30 -32.53 1.93 -4.62
CA ASN A 30 -33.03 3.30 -4.52
C ASN A 30 -32.41 4.10 -3.36
N THR A 31 -32.69 5.40 -3.35
CA THR A 31 -32.20 6.40 -2.39
C THR A 31 -32.49 6.02 -0.93
N ALA A 32 -33.68 5.52 -0.62
CA ALA A 32 -34.02 5.12 0.76
C ALA A 32 -33.17 3.94 1.23
N GLN A 33 -32.95 2.95 0.38
CA GLN A 33 -32.10 1.80 0.70
C GLN A 33 -30.62 2.23 0.84
N ARG A 34 -30.12 3.13 0.00
CA ARG A 34 -28.76 3.69 0.11
C ARG A 34 -28.59 4.47 1.42
N PHE A 35 -29.58 5.29 1.76
CA PHE A 35 -29.61 6.03 3.02
C PHE A 35 -29.55 5.08 4.22
N ILE A 36 -30.42 4.07 4.30
CA ILE A 36 -30.39 3.10 5.41
C ILE A 36 -29.06 2.34 5.44
N ARG A 37 -28.57 1.85 4.29
CA ARG A 37 -27.28 1.16 4.19
C ARG A 37 -26.15 2.01 4.75
N LEU A 38 -26.11 3.30 4.42
CA LEU A 38 -25.06 4.22 4.88
C LEU A 38 -24.97 4.22 6.41
N PHE A 39 -26.09 4.37 7.11
CA PHE A 39 -26.12 4.38 8.57
C PHE A 39 -25.77 3.00 9.16
N GLU A 40 -26.38 1.93 8.66
CA GLU A 40 -26.18 0.59 9.21
C GLU A 40 -24.74 0.10 9.06
N ALA A 41 -24.12 0.36 7.91
CA ALA A 41 -22.72 -0.01 7.68
C ALA A 41 -21.73 0.86 8.45
N HIS A 42 -22.13 2.05 8.93
CA HIS A 42 -21.37 2.81 9.93
C HIS A 42 -21.67 2.38 11.37
N GLY A 43 -22.54 1.40 11.59
CA GLY A 43 -22.88 0.86 12.90
C GLY A 43 -24.08 1.51 13.59
N VAL A 44 -24.83 2.36 12.89
CA VAL A 44 -26.06 2.99 13.39
C VAL A 44 -27.26 2.14 12.98
N ALA A 45 -27.91 1.47 13.94
CA ALA A 45 -29.07 0.65 13.63
C ALA A 45 -30.23 1.53 13.12
N ARG A 46 -31.08 0.97 12.25
CA ARG A 46 -32.22 1.65 11.64
C ARG A 46 -33.06 2.48 12.62
N ALA A 47 -33.49 1.87 13.72
CA ALA A 47 -34.28 2.53 14.76
C ALA A 47 -33.54 3.65 15.52
N GLN A 48 -32.22 3.73 15.41
CA GLN A 48 -31.37 4.73 16.05
C GLN A 48 -31.12 5.95 15.15
N ILE A 49 -31.35 5.85 13.84
CA ILE A 49 -31.11 6.92 12.86
C ILE A 49 -31.79 8.24 13.26
N PRO A 50 -33.09 8.28 13.61
CA PRO A 50 -33.75 9.53 14.03
C PRO A 50 -33.05 10.26 15.18
N ARG A 51 -32.53 9.51 16.14
CA ARG A 51 -31.88 10.08 17.33
C ARG A 51 -30.44 10.51 17.03
N PHE A 52 -29.72 9.72 16.24
CA PHE A 52 -28.32 9.97 15.90
C PHE A 52 -28.18 11.10 14.88
N PHE A 53 -28.99 11.06 13.82
CA PHE A 53 -28.92 11.98 12.68
C PHE A 53 -29.83 13.20 12.84
N GLY A 54 -31.03 13.03 13.41
CA GLY A 54 -32.01 14.10 13.54
C GLY A 54 -32.78 14.37 12.25
N HIS A 55 -32.77 15.64 11.80
CA HIS A 55 -33.50 16.13 10.61
C HIS A 55 -35.01 15.84 10.60
N ASN A 56 -35.64 15.82 11.79
CA ASN A 56 -37.07 15.55 11.97
C ASN A 56 -37.54 14.20 11.41
N LEU A 57 -36.62 13.26 11.16
CA LEU A 57 -36.97 11.90 10.82
C LEU A 57 -37.61 11.22 12.03
N THR A 58 -38.61 10.38 11.77
CA THR A 58 -39.27 9.56 12.78
C THR A 58 -38.89 8.09 12.61
N ILE A 59 -39.02 7.31 13.69
CA ILE A 59 -38.80 5.85 13.66
C ILE A 59 -39.72 5.22 12.59
N HIS A 60 -40.97 5.66 12.51
CA HIS A 60 -41.93 5.15 11.53
C HIS A 60 -41.47 5.38 10.09
N GLN A 61 -40.96 6.58 9.78
CA GLN A 61 -40.44 6.88 8.45
C GLN A 61 -39.23 6.02 8.13
N VAL A 62 -38.24 5.91 9.03
CA VAL A 62 -37.03 5.13 8.72
C VAL A 62 -37.33 3.65 8.57
N GLU A 63 -38.29 3.05 9.30
CA GLU A 63 -38.68 1.63 9.20
C GLU A 63 -39.44 1.30 7.91
N GLN A 64 -40.14 2.28 7.31
CA GLN A 64 -40.95 2.07 6.11
C GLN A 64 -40.35 2.80 4.90
N GLU A 65 -39.85 2.04 3.93
CA GLU A 65 -39.13 2.59 2.77
C GLU A 65 -39.94 3.68 2.02
N SER A 66 -41.24 3.46 1.82
CA SER A 66 -42.13 4.42 1.17
C SER A 66 -42.31 5.72 1.94
N GLU A 67 -42.28 5.66 3.27
CA GLU A 67 -42.38 6.86 4.12
C GLU A 67 -41.04 7.58 4.21
N LEU A 68 -39.94 6.83 4.24
CA LEU A 68 -38.59 7.41 4.16
C LEU A 68 -38.41 8.19 2.86
N LEU A 69 -38.79 7.64 1.70
CA LEU A 69 -38.69 8.31 0.41
C LEU A 69 -39.44 9.66 0.37
N LYS A 70 -40.55 9.80 1.10
CA LYS A 70 -41.28 11.08 1.21
C LYS A 70 -40.57 12.10 2.09
N ALA A 71 -39.77 11.62 3.05
CA ALA A 71 -39.04 12.44 4.00
C ALA A 71 -37.64 12.85 3.49
N LEU A 72 -37.03 12.04 2.62
CA LEU A 72 -35.73 12.33 2.02
C LEU A 72 -35.86 13.43 0.95
N ASN A 73 -35.32 14.60 1.27
CA ASN A 73 -35.14 15.71 0.36
C ASN A 73 -33.65 16.04 0.20
N ALA A 74 -33.31 16.99 -0.68
CA ALA A 74 -31.92 17.36 -0.96
C ALA A 74 -31.14 17.74 0.32
N ASP A 75 -31.72 18.53 1.22
CA ASP A 75 -31.05 18.96 2.46
C ASP A 75 -30.75 17.79 3.40
N VAL A 76 -31.66 16.80 3.49
CA VAL A 76 -31.48 15.61 4.31
C VAL A 76 -30.38 14.70 3.74
N LEU A 77 -30.33 14.55 2.40
CA LEU A 77 -29.30 13.76 1.74
C LEU A 77 -27.92 14.42 1.84
N GLU A 78 -27.85 15.72 1.62
CA GLU A 78 -26.63 16.51 1.75
C GLU A 78 -26.08 16.45 3.18
N ALA A 79 -26.96 16.58 4.19
CA ALA A 79 -26.54 16.46 5.58
C ALA A 79 -25.98 15.06 5.91
N ALA A 80 -26.54 13.99 5.33
CA ALA A 80 -26.03 12.63 5.52
C ALA A 80 -24.69 12.44 4.78
N ALA A 81 -24.57 12.99 3.57
CA ALA A 81 -23.35 12.98 2.79
C ALA A 81 -22.21 13.68 3.54
N ILE A 82 -22.45 14.89 4.05
CA ILE A 82 -21.53 15.64 4.90
C ILE A 82 -21.19 14.84 6.15
N LEU A 83 -22.17 14.30 6.87
CA LEU A 83 -21.94 13.56 8.12
C LEU A 83 -20.94 12.42 7.93
N PHE A 84 -21.05 11.64 6.85
CA PHE A 84 -20.18 10.48 6.61
C PHE A 84 -19.05 10.72 5.61
N GLY A 85 -18.93 11.94 5.06
CA GLY A 85 -17.92 12.27 4.06
C GLY A 85 -18.05 11.44 2.78
N VAL A 86 -19.29 11.14 2.38
CA VAL A 86 -19.61 10.39 1.16
C VAL A 86 -20.15 11.32 0.07
N ARG A 87 -20.17 10.85 -1.16
CA ARG A 87 -20.72 11.58 -2.31
C ARG A 87 -22.25 11.59 -2.26
N VAL A 88 -22.85 12.77 -2.33
CA VAL A 88 -24.33 12.91 -2.32
C VAL A 88 -24.93 12.25 -3.57
N GLU A 89 -24.22 12.25 -4.70
CA GLU A 89 -24.67 11.60 -5.93
C GLU A 89 -24.80 10.09 -5.75
N TRP A 90 -24.02 9.49 -4.84
CA TRP A 90 -24.23 8.10 -4.46
C TRP A 90 -25.57 7.93 -3.75
N LEU A 91 -25.91 8.77 -2.76
CA LEU A 91 -27.21 8.68 -2.08
C LEU A 91 -28.38 8.88 -3.06
N GLU A 92 -28.24 9.79 -4.02
CA GLU A 92 -29.24 10.09 -5.04
C GLU A 92 -29.38 9.00 -6.11
N GLY A 93 -28.45 8.05 -6.19
CA GLY A 93 -28.45 7.01 -7.23
C GLY A 93 -27.81 7.45 -8.55
N GLY A 94 -27.15 8.60 -8.59
CA GLY A 94 -26.43 9.12 -9.75
C GLY A 94 -25.01 8.54 -9.93
N SER A 95 -24.45 7.90 -8.91
CA SER A 95 -23.12 7.28 -8.95
C SER A 95 -23.06 5.98 -8.14
N GLU A 96 -22.16 5.07 -8.52
CA GLU A 96 -21.82 3.87 -7.73
C GLU A 96 -20.61 4.09 -6.80
N GLU A 97 -19.92 5.22 -6.95
CA GLU A 97 -18.76 5.59 -6.13
C GLU A 97 -19.21 6.32 -4.86
N LEU A 98 -18.84 5.77 -3.70
CA LEU A 98 -19.26 6.28 -2.40
C LEU A 98 -18.34 7.37 -1.88
N TYR A 99 -17.03 7.27 -2.14
CA TYR A 99 -16.01 8.19 -1.62
C TYR A 99 -15.18 8.81 -2.73
N ASP A 100 -14.69 10.02 -2.46
CA ASP A 100 -13.58 10.62 -3.19
C ASP A 100 -12.23 10.25 -2.55
N ILE A 101 -11.20 10.15 -3.39
CA ILE A 101 -9.82 9.97 -2.98
C ILE A 101 -9.06 11.30 -3.03
N LYS A 102 -8.22 11.54 -2.02
CA LYS A 102 -7.33 12.69 -1.94
C LYS A 102 -5.96 12.28 -2.45
N TYR A 103 -5.41 13.02 -3.41
CA TYR A 103 -4.15 12.70 -4.06
C TYR A 103 -3.00 13.49 -3.46
N PHE A 104 -1.89 12.81 -3.20
CA PHE A 104 -0.69 13.36 -2.54
C PHE A 104 0.62 12.86 -3.17
N TYR A 105 0.55 12.10 -4.27
CA TYR A 105 1.72 11.53 -4.94
C TYR A 105 2.78 12.58 -5.26
N LYS A 106 4.03 12.32 -4.85
CA LYS A 106 5.21 13.21 -4.93
C LYS A 106 5.07 14.54 -4.20
N GLN A 107 3.99 14.75 -3.46
CA GLN A 107 3.69 16.00 -2.76
C GLN A 107 3.22 15.74 -1.33
N PRO A 108 3.98 15.00 -0.50
CA PRO A 108 3.55 14.65 0.86
C PRO A 108 3.27 15.87 1.74
N LYS A 109 3.85 17.05 1.46
CA LYS A 109 3.49 18.30 2.16
C LYS A 109 1.99 18.63 2.03
N MET A 110 1.37 18.37 0.89
CA MET A 110 -0.07 18.60 0.69
C MET A 110 -0.93 17.76 1.64
N PHE A 111 -0.45 16.58 2.03
CA PHE A 111 -1.14 15.77 3.05
C PHE A 111 -1.16 16.47 4.40
N GLY A 112 -0.03 17.07 4.81
CA GLY A 112 0.04 17.85 6.05
C GLY A 112 -0.85 19.09 6.01
N ASP A 113 -0.82 19.84 4.92
CA ASP A 113 -1.67 21.03 4.73
C ASP A 113 -3.16 20.65 4.75
N TRP A 114 -3.53 19.53 4.11
CA TRP A 114 -4.87 18.98 4.15
C TRP A 114 -5.28 18.55 5.57
N LEU A 115 -4.40 17.85 6.29
CA LEU A 115 -4.69 17.38 7.65
C LEU A 115 -4.85 18.55 8.63
N ASP A 116 -4.09 19.64 8.47
CA ASP A 116 -4.28 20.88 9.24
C ASP A 116 -5.66 21.48 9.00
N ALA A 117 -6.11 21.55 7.75
CA ALA A 117 -7.45 22.04 7.41
C ALA A 117 -8.54 21.13 8.00
N LEU A 118 -8.35 19.80 7.93
CA LEU A 118 -9.28 18.85 8.52
C LEU A 118 -9.38 19.02 10.04
N LEU A 119 -8.25 19.11 10.74
CA LEU A 119 -8.21 19.32 12.20
C LEU A 119 -8.90 20.63 12.63
N GLN A 120 -8.76 21.69 11.84
CA GLN A 120 -9.46 22.95 12.10
C GLN A 120 -10.98 22.81 11.94
N SER A 121 -11.43 22.01 10.97
CA SER A 121 -12.86 21.79 10.70
C SER A 121 -13.52 20.77 11.64
N ALA A 122 -12.74 19.87 12.24
CA ALA A 122 -13.24 18.75 13.02
C ALA A 122 -13.72 19.15 14.43
N ASP A 123 -13.64 20.42 14.83
CA ASP A 123 -14.12 20.96 16.10
C ASP A 123 -13.69 20.13 17.34
N GLY A 124 -12.42 19.69 17.34
CA GLY A 124 -11.86 18.87 18.41
C GLY A 124 -12.24 17.39 18.38
N HIS A 125 -12.96 16.92 17.36
CA HIS A 125 -13.16 15.51 17.12
C HIS A 125 -11.83 14.78 16.94
N LYS A 126 -11.77 13.56 17.47
CA LYS A 126 -10.57 12.72 17.35
C LYS A 126 -10.41 12.26 15.91
N ILE A 127 -9.20 12.45 15.38
CA ILE A 127 -8.76 11.93 14.09
C ILE A 127 -7.62 10.96 14.32
N ASP A 128 -7.73 9.77 13.76
CA ASP A 128 -6.65 8.79 13.68
C ASP A 128 -6.78 7.99 12.37
N GLY A 129 -5.94 6.99 12.13
CA GLY A 129 -6.00 6.29 10.84
C GLY A 129 -5.19 5.01 10.74
N TRP A 130 -5.20 4.48 9.53
CA TRP A 130 -4.45 3.28 9.17
C TRP A 130 -3.61 3.49 7.93
N LEU A 131 -2.40 2.97 7.95
CA LEU A 131 -1.67 2.62 6.74
C LEU A 131 -2.04 1.17 6.41
N LEU A 132 -2.86 0.99 5.39
CA LEU A 132 -3.28 -0.31 4.89
C LEU A 132 -2.29 -0.76 3.83
N THR A 133 -1.79 -1.99 3.94
CA THR A 133 -1.00 -2.62 2.89
C THR A 133 -1.53 -4.01 2.56
N SER A 134 -1.48 -4.42 1.30
CA SER A 134 -1.48 -5.83 0.90
C SER A 134 -0.05 -6.30 0.65
N GLU A 135 0.14 -7.50 0.12
CA GLU A 135 1.43 -8.18 -0.08
C GLU A 135 2.61 -7.26 -0.45
N PHE A 136 3.80 -7.50 0.11
CA PHE A 136 4.94 -6.57 0.03
C PHE A 136 5.64 -6.45 -1.34
N MET A 137 5.24 -7.21 -2.36
CA MET A 137 6.01 -7.34 -3.61
C MET A 137 5.07 -7.45 -4.82
N THR A 138 4.39 -6.36 -5.17
CA THR A 138 3.59 -6.27 -6.39
C THR A 138 3.94 -4.98 -7.14
N ASP A 139 3.87 -4.99 -8.46
CA ASP A 139 3.98 -3.78 -9.28
C ASP A 139 2.64 -2.99 -9.33
N GLU A 140 1.68 -3.36 -8.48
CA GLU A 140 0.33 -2.81 -8.41
C GLU A 140 0.15 -1.97 -7.14
N TYR A 141 -0.89 -1.12 -7.12
CA TYR A 141 -1.24 -0.37 -5.92
C TYR A 141 -1.67 -1.34 -4.82
N ASP A 142 -0.90 -1.35 -3.74
CA ASP A 142 -1.04 -2.26 -2.60
C ASP A 142 -0.95 -1.49 -1.26
N ALA A 143 -0.87 -0.17 -1.27
CA ALA A 143 -0.88 0.68 -0.08
C ALA A 143 -1.88 1.84 -0.17
N LEU A 144 -2.51 2.16 0.97
CA LEU A 144 -3.48 3.25 1.14
C LEU A 144 -3.40 3.81 2.56
N ILE A 145 -3.39 5.13 2.72
CA ILE A 145 -3.68 5.75 4.02
C ILE A 145 -5.18 6.01 4.10
N LEU A 146 -5.81 5.50 5.16
CA LEU A 146 -7.21 5.72 5.47
C LEU A 146 -7.32 6.45 6.80
N MET A 147 -7.65 7.74 6.75
CA MET A 147 -7.92 8.54 7.94
C MET A 147 -9.38 8.38 8.35
N ARG A 148 -9.66 8.49 9.64
CA ARG A 148 -11.01 8.46 10.20
C ARG A 148 -11.20 9.55 11.23
N GLU A 149 -12.30 10.27 11.10
CA GLU A 149 -12.75 11.33 11.99
C GLU A 149 -13.93 10.79 12.80
N LYS A 150 -13.90 10.89 14.13
CA LYS A 150 -15.04 10.52 14.96
C LYS A 150 -16.14 11.57 14.82
N VAL A 151 -17.31 11.19 14.30
CA VAL A 151 -18.44 12.11 14.05
C VAL A 151 -19.61 11.92 15.01
N GLY A 152 -19.53 10.95 15.90
CA GLY A 152 -20.53 10.74 16.95
C GLY A 152 -20.33 9.42 17.67
N GLU A 153 -21.33 9.04 18.46
CA GLU A 153 -21.33 7.78 19.21
C GLU A 153 -22.75 7.20 19.28
N VAL A 154 -22.84 5.87 19.27
CA VAL A 154 -24.08 5.13 19.47
C VAL A 154 -23.82 3.99 20.45
N ALA A 155 -24.50 4.01 21.60
CA ALA A 155 -24.32 3.01 22.66
C ALA A 155 -22.83 2.86 23.07
N ASP A 156 -22.15 3.99 23.27
CA ASP A 156 -20.74 4.11 23.63
C ASP A 156 -19.75 3.59 22.55
N GLU A 157 -20.25 3.19 21.38
CA GLU A 157 -19.41 2.87 20.22
C GLU A 157 -19.23 4.09 19.32
N PRO A 158 -17.98 4.46 18.96
CA PRO A 158 -17.71 5.60 18.11
C PRO A 158 -18.14 5.36 16.65
N ILE A 159 -18.79 6.36 16.08
CA ILE A 159 -19.15 6.43 14.66
C ILE A 159 -18.14 7.32 13.94
N TYR A 160 -17.65 6.85 12.80
CA TYR A 160 -16.59 7.52 12.06
C TYR A 160 -17.03 7.97 10.67
N ARG A 161 -16.48 9.08 10.22
CA ARG A 161 -16.34 9.48 8.82
C ARG A 161 -14.97 9.06 8.33
N TYR A 162 -14.86 8.65 7.08
CA TYR A 162 -13.61 8.16 6.50
C TYR A 162 -13.06 9.09 5.42
N HIS A 163 -11.74 9.16 5.31
CA HIS A 163 -11.04 9.92 4.27
C HIS A 163 -9.97 9.04 3.63
N PHE A 164 -10.16 8.75 2.34
CA PHE A 164 -9.19 8.01 1.54
C PHE A 164 -8.07 8.94 1.08
N CYS A 165 -6.82 8.58 1.39
CA CYS A 165 -5.63 9.38 1.14
C CYS A 165 -4.64 8.57 0.30
N GLU A 166 -4.67 8.82 -1.02
CA GLU A 166 -3.76 8.33 -2.07
C GLU A 166 -3.56 6.81 -2.13
N GLN A 167 -3.25 6.30 -3.31
CA GLN A 167 -2.83 4.93 -3.50
C GLN A 167 -1.35 4.88 -3.87
N TRP A 168 -0.65 3.92 -3.31
CA TRP A 168 0.79 3.76 -3.51
C TRP A 168 1.14 2.30 -3.78
N ILE A 169 2.27 2.13 -4.43
CA ILE A 169 2.98 0.86 -4.54
C ILE A 169 3.99 0.83 -3.40
N TYR A 170 3.77 -0.02 -2.40
CA TYR A 170 4.49 -0.04 -1.14
C TYR A 170 5.96 -0.43 -1.32
N GLY A 171 6.25 -1.36 -2.24
CA GLY A 171 7.60 -1.78 -2.62
C GLY A 171 8.38 -0.72 -3.40
N TYR A 172 7.68 0.23 -4.03
CA TYR A 172 8.34 1.28 -4.81
C TYR A 172 8.94 2.37 -3.92
N TRP A 173 10.25 2.60 -4.05
CA TRP A 173 11.02 3.45 -3.14
C TRP A 173 10.55 4.91 -3.06
N LYS A 174 9.99 5.48 -4.14
CA LYS A 174 9.43 6.85 -4.10
C LYS A 174 8.15 6.89 -3.28
N CYS A 175 7.26 5.94 -3.53
CA CYS A 175 6.03 5.79 -2.77
C CYS A 175 6.31 5.53 -1.29
N ARG A 176 7.34 4.73 -0.97
CA ARG A 176 7.76 4.47 0.40
C ARG A 176 8.13 5.76 1.14
N ALA A 177 8.87 6.65 0.49
CA ALA A 177 9.25 7.94 1.07
C ALA A 177 8.03 8.85 1.27
N ASP A 178 7.13 8.93 0.28
CA ASP A 178 5.87 9.70 0.38
C ASP A 178 5.01 9.21 1.55
N ILE A 179 4.80 7.88 1.66
CA ILE A 179 4.05 7.27 2.75
C ILE A 179 4.68 7.61 4.10
N ALA A 180 6.00 7.44 4.24
CA ALA A 180 6.71 7.74 5.48
C ALA A 180 6.54 9.22 5.89
N ALA A 181 6.62 10.15 4.93
CA ALA A 181 6.40 11.57 5.18
C ALA A 181 4.93 11.88 5.57
N CYS A 182 3.95 11.23 4.95
CA CYS A 182 2.53 11.37 5.36
C CYS A 182 2.30 10.84 6.78
N VAL A 183 2.85 9.66 7.11
CA VAL A 183 2.78 9.07 8.45
C VAL A 183 3.44 10.00 9.48
N ALA A 184 4.65 10.50 9.23
CA ALA A 184 5.34 11.42 10.13
C ALA A 184 4.50 12.68 10.41
N GLN A 185 3.95 13.29 9.36
CA GLN A 185 3.11 14.47 9.47
C GLN A 185 1.82 14.24 10.26
N ALA A 186 1.21 13.05 10.16
CA ALA A 186 0.06 12.68 10.96
C ALA A 186 0.43 12.53 12.44
N TRP A 187 1.50 11.80 12.73
CA TRP A 187 1.98 11.57 14.10
C TRP A 187 2.37 12.88 14.81
N LYS A 188 3.07 13.79 14.12
CA LYS A 188 3.41 15.12 14.64
C LYS A 188 2.18 15.95 15.04
N ARG A 189 1.02 15.69 14.42
CA ARG A 189 -0.27 16.33 14.71
C ARG A 189 -1.14 15.54 15.69
N ASN A 190 -0.57 14.54 16.36
CA ASN A 190 -1.29 13.60 17.24
C ASN A 190 -2.43 12.83 16.53
N CYS A 191 -2.35 12.69 15.20
CA CYS A 191 -3.23 11.85 14.41
C CYS A 191 -2.54 10.51 14.17
N TYR A 192 -2.79 9.54 15.05
CA TYR A 192 -2.04 8.29 15.06
C TYR A 192 -2.42 7.38 13.89
N VAL A 193 -1.47 7.17 12.97
CA VAL A 193 -1.61 6.25 11.84
C VAL A 193 -0.92 4.95 12.19
N SER A 194 -1.70 3.86 12.30
CA SER A 194 -1.16 2.52 12.62
C SER A 194 -1.15 1.60 11.40
N GLY A 195 -0.15 0.71 11.30
CA GLY A 195 -0.02 -0.20 10.17
C GLY A 195 -0.97 -1.40 10.26
N ARG A 196 -1.57 -1.79 9.13
CA ARG A 196 -2.41 -2.99 9.00
C ARG A 196 -2.12 -3.68 7.67
N MET A 197 -1.75 -4.96 7.77
CA MET A 197 -1.65 -5.81 6.59
C MET A 197 -3.02 -6.46 6.33
N ILE A 198 -3.66 -6.18 5.20
CA ILE A 198 -4.98 -6.72 4.84
C ILE A 198 -4.87 -7.67 3.63
N SER A 199 -5.85 -8.56 3.45
CA SER A 199 -5.87 -9.44 2.29
C SER A 199 -6.05 -8.64 0.99
N PRO A 200 -5.50 -9.09 -0.15
CA PRO A 200 -5.70 -8.44 -1.44
C PRO A 200 -7.18 -8.23 -1.80
N GLU A 201 -8.04 -9.21 -1.51
CA GLU A 201 -9.50 -9.09 -1.70
C GLU A 201 -10.08 -7.90 -0.94
N ARG A 202 -9.70 -7.73 0.33
CA ARG A 202 -10.19 -6.63 1.16
C ARG A 202 -9.61 -5.30 0.72
N PHE A 203 -8.33 -5.27 0.34
CA PHE A 203 -7.69 -4.07 -0.21
C PHE A 203 -8.43 -3.60 -1.45
N ASN A 204 -8.63 -4.50 -2.44
CA ASN A 204 -9.37 -4.23 -3.67
C ASN A 204 -10.80 -3.75 -3.42
N LYS A 205 -11.46 -4.30 -2.39
CA LYS A 205 -12.80 -3.86 -2.00
C LYS A 205 -12.80 -2.42 -1.49
N LEU A 206 -11.84 -2.05 -0.65
CA LEU A 206 -11.70 -0.69 -0.13
C LEU A 206 -11.29 0.30 -1.23
N THR A 207 -10.34 -0.07 -2.09
CA THR A 207 -9.85 0.77 -3.20
C THR A 207 -10.82 0.89 -4.36
N SER A 208 -11.90 0.11 -4.38
CA SER A 208 -13.04 0.35 -5.28
C SER A 208 -13.81 1.63 -4.94
N PHE A 209 -13.67 2.13 -3.71
CA PHE A 209 -14.41 3.28 -3.16
C PHE A 209 -15.94 3.12 -3.15
N LYS A 210 -16.46 1.89 -3.29
CA LYS A 210 -17.92 1.60 -3.29
C LYS A 210 -18.44 1.05 -1.95
N HIS A 211 -17.54 0.94 -0.99
CA HIS A 211 -17.77 0.25 0.28
C HIS A 211 -17.34 1.09 1.47
N ILE A 212 -18.07 0.95 2.56
CA ILE A 212 -17.79 1.62 3.82
C ILE A 212 -16.64 0.89 4.52
N PRO A 213 -15.55 1.58 4.90
CA PRO A 213 -14.46 0.93 5.60
C PRO A 213 -14.84 0.40 6.98
N ASN A 214 -14.16 -0.67 7.39
CA ASN A 214 -14.32 -1.27 8.71
C ASN A 214 -15.77 -1.63 9.08
N SER A 215 -16.54 -2.08 8.09
CA SER A 215 -17.93 -2.49 8.25
C SER A 215 -18.05 -4.01 8.19
N ASP A 216 -18.72 -4.58 9.19
CA ASP A 216 -19.01 -6.03 9.24
C ASP A 216 -20.05 -6.43 8.19
N SER A 217 -21.12 -5.62 8.05
CA SER A 217 -22.16 -5.87 7.05
C SER A 217 -21.62 -5.81 5.62
N GLU A 218 -20.60 -5.00 5.38
CA GLU A 218 -19.93 -4.92 4.07
C GLU A 218 -18.69 -5.79 3.95
N GLN A 219 -18.34 -6.61 4.96
CA GLN A 219 -17.15 -7.48 4.96
C GLN A 219 -15.84 -6.71 4.70
N THR A 220 -15.76 -5.48 5.18
CA THR A 220 -14.59 -4.58 5.05
C THR A 220 -13.87 -4.36 6.38
N LEU A 221 -14.12 -5.20 7.39
CA LEU A 221 -13.48 -5.14 8.70
C LEU A 221 -11.96 -5.07 8.58
N ILE A 222 -11.37 -4.03 9.19
CA ILE A 222 -9.91 -3.83 9.22
C ILE A 222 -9.35 -4.57 10.44
N THR A 223 -9.49 -5.90 10.39
CA THR A 223 -8.88 -6.87 11.30
C THR A 223 -7.69 -7.49 10.59
N ASN A 224 -6.52 -7.62 11.22
CA ASN A 224 -5.37 -8.46 10.83
C ASN A 224 -4.08 -8.03 11.58
N ASP A 225 -2.94 -8.62 11.17
CA ASP A 225 -1.58 -8.32 11.60
C ASP A 225 -1.28 -6.82 11.60
N LYS A 226 -0.78 -6.37 12.75
CA LYS A 226 -0.43 -4.97 13.00
C LYS A 226 1.06 -4.79 12.84
N PHE A 227 1.45 -3.64 12.33
CA PHE A 227 2.81 -3.14 12.39
C PHE A 227 2.81 -1.67 12.84
N TYR A 228 3.96 -1.21 13.31
CA TYR A 228 4.18 0.17 13.70
C TYR A 228 4.51 0.98 12.45
N ALA A 229 3.56 1.77 11.95
CA ALA A 229 3.77 2.53 10.72
C ALA A 229 4.77 3.68 10.96
N GLU A 230 4.83 4.18 12.20
CA GLU A 230 5.82 5.15 12.67
C GLU A 230 7.27 4.66 12.53
N ASP A 231 7.51 3.35 12.47
CA ASP A 231 8.85 2.80 12.25
C ASP A 231 9.41 3.16 10.88
N LEU A 232 8.56 3.50 9.90
CA LEU A 232 8.98 4.08 8.61
C LEU A 232 9.72 5.43 8.79
N THR A 233 9.53 6.08 9.94
CA THR A 233 10.09 7.41 10.26
C THR A 233 11.26 7.31 11.24
N THR A 234 11.42 6.20 11.95
CA THR A 234 12.39 6.08 13.06
C THR A 234 13.45 5.00 12.83
N SER A 235 13.14 3.95 12.04
CA SER A 235 14.04 2.82 11.76
C SER A 235 14.38 2.72 10.27
N PRO A 236 15.64 2.97 9.87
CA PRO A 236 16.04 2.80 8.49
C PRO A 236 15.92 1.34 8.03
N GLU A 237 16.15 0.35 8.91
CA GLU A 237 15.98 -1.07 8.60
C GLU A 237 14.53 -1.42 8.24
N PHE A 238 13.57 -0.92 9.04
CA PHE A 238 12.15 -1.12 8.77
C PHE A 238 11.72 -0.39 7.50
N TYR A 239 12.19 0.84 7.33
CA TYR A 239 11.87 1.69 6.17
C TYR A 239 12.27 1.05 4.84
N VAL A 240 13.44 0.40 4.76
CA VAL A 240 13.93 -0.20 3.51
C VAL A 240 13.44 -1.63 3.28
N LYS A 241 12.77 -2.23 4.26
CA LYS A 241 12.33 -3.62 4.18
C LYS A 241 11.26 -3.82 3.11
N GLY A 242 11.53 -4.74 2.19
CA GLY A 242 10.61 -5.06 1.08
C GLY A 242 10.59 -4.00 -0.01
N LEU A 243 11.64 -3.16 -0.13
CA LEU A 243 11.81 -2.29 -1.28
C LEU A 243 12.29 -3.08 -2.50
N ASP A 244 11.73 -2.72 -3.66
CA ASP A 244 12.15 -3.24 -4.96
C ASP A 244 13.44 -2.58 -5.46
N GLU A 245 13.91 -3.00 -6.63
CA GLU A 245 15.11 -2.49 -7.30
C GLU A 245 16.41 -2.68 -6.46
N GLY A 246 16.38 -3.52 -5.42
CA GLY A 246 17.51 -3.88 -4.55
C GLY A 246 18.30 -2.68 -4.01
N HIS A 247 19.63 -2.78 -3.98
CA HIS A 247 20.53 -1.70 -3.56
C HIS A 247 20.25 -0.31 -4.16
N PHE A 248 19.81 -0.22 -5.42
CA PHE A 248 19.50 1.07 -6.03
C PHE A 248 18.24 1.67 -5.38
N GLY A 249 17.16 0.91 -5.29
CA GLY A 249 15.93 1.34 -4.62
C GLY A 249 16.17 1.74 -3.17
N ILE A 250 16.92 0.93 -2.43
CA ILE A 250 17.29 1.20 -1.03
C ILE A 250 18.05 2.53 -0.89
N ASN A 251 19.11 2.74 -1.68
CA ASN A 251 19.92 3.95 -1.60
C ASN A 251 19.11 5.21 -1.96
N ASN A 252 18.26 5.13 -2.98
CA ASN A 252 17.41 6.24 -3.38
C ASN A 252 16.28 6.50 -2.37
N ALA A 253 15.70 5.46 -1.78
CA ALA A 253 14.71 5.59 -0.72
C ALA A 253 15.28 6.36 0.46
N VAL A 254 16.48 6.00 0.92
CA VAL A 254 17.15 6.66 2.05
C VAL A 254 17.55 8.09 1.70
N ALA A 255 18.04 8.33 0.48
CA ALA A 255 18.36 9.67 0.01
C ALA A 255 17.13 10.59 0.00
N LEU A 256 16.00 10.10 -0.55
CA LEU A 256 14.74 10.85 -0.59
C LEU A 256 14.15 11.05 0.82
N TRP A 257 14.27 10.05 1.70
CA TRP A 257 13.91 10.20 3.11
C TRP A 257 14.68 11.35 3.77
N LEU A 258 16.00 11.41 3.54
CA LEU A 258 16.86 12.46 4.09
C LEU A 258 16.55 13.84 3.49
N GLU A 259 16.12 13.90 2.23
CA GLU A 259 15.63 15.12 1.59
C GLU A 259 14.36 15.63 2.28
N TYR A 260 13.36 14.76 2.47
CA TYR A 260 12.12 15.10 3.19
C TYR A 260 12.38 15.45 4.66
N HIS A 261 13.35 14.81 5.30
CA HIS A 261 13.80 15.20 6.64
C HIS A 261 14.37 16.63 6.68
N GLN A 262 15.21 17.02 5.71
CA GLN A 262 15.72 18.39 5.62
C GLN A 262 14.61 19.43 5.39
N GLN A 263 13.52 19.03 4.71
CA GLN A 263 12.32 19.84 4.52
C GLN A 263 11.41 19.87 5.76
N GLY A 264 11.72 19.10 6.82
CA GLY A 264 10.92 19.02 8.04
C GLY A 264 9.70 18.10 7.93
N LEU A 265 9.58 17.31 6.86
CA LEU A 265 8.44 16.42 6.60
C LEU A 265 8.54 15.07 7.31
N MET A 266 9.74 14.66 7.75
CA MET A 266 9.96 13.40 8.49
C MET A 266 9.96 13.57 10.01
N ASP A 267 9.67 14.76 10.52
CA ASP A 267 9.50 14.96 11.95
C ASP A 267 8.17 14.35 12.40
N SER A 268 8.24 13.20 13.06
CA SER A 268 7.12 12.47 13.64
C SER A 268 6.89 12.77 15.13
N GLY A 269 7.70 13.65 15.73
CA GLY A 269 7.64 13.96 17.17
C GLY A 269 8.38 12.99 18.09
N PHE A 270 9.11 12.00 17.54
CA PHE A 270 9.86 11.00 18.32
C PHE A 270 11.36 11.34 18.54
N GLY A 271 11.82 12.48 18.05
CA GLY A 271 13.21 12.93 18.15
C GLY A 271 13.90 13.05 16.79
N GLU A 272 15.21 13.30 16.79
CA GLU A 272 16.01 13.41 15.56
C GLU A 272 16.49 12.02 15.13
N HIS A 273 15.99 11.55 13.98
CA HIS A 273 16.35 10.25 13.39
C HIS A 273 17.22 10.38 12.13
N GLY A 274 17.49 11.61 11.67
CA GLY A 274 18.33 11.89 10.51
C GLY A 274 19.72 11.29 10.61
N GLN A 275 20.32 11.22 11.81
CA GLN A 275 21.61 10.56 12.00
C GLN A 275 21.57 9.05 11.81
N ALA A 276 20.49 8.38 12.22
CA ALA A 276 20.33 6.94 12.01
C ALA A 276 20.27 6.62 10.50
N PHE A 277 19.49 7.41 9.75
CA PHE A 277 19.39 7.26 8.29
C PHE A 277 20.69 7.66 7.55
N LYS A 278 21.42 8.70 8.00
CA LYS A 278 22.74 9.04 7.44
C LYS A 278 23.79 7.96 7.69
N GLY A 279 23.74 7.34 8.86
CA GLY A 279 24.63 6.25 9.26
C GLY A 279 24.24 4.89 8.68
N PHE A 280 23.06 4.79 8.07
CA PHE A 280 22.56 3.54 7.50
C PHE A 280 23.39 3.16 6.28
N SER A 281 24.03 2.00 6.37
CA SER A 281 24.74 1.38 5.27
C SER A 281 24.25 -0.05 5.15
N PHE A 282 23.53 -0.34 4.08
CA PHE A 282 23.03 -1.68 3.77
C PHE A 282 24.16 -2.73 3.66
N LEU A 283 25.41 -2.29 3.48
CA LEU A 283 26.60 -3.14 3.42
C LEU A 283 26.99 -3.80 4.76
N LYS A 284 26.33 -3.49 5.88
CA LYS A 284 26.63 -4.13 7.17
C LYS A 284 26.06 -5.55 7.30
N GLU A 285 24.92 -5.86 6.71
CA GLU A 285 24.32 -7.21 6.83
C GLU A 285 24.91 -8.23 5.84
N GLU A 286 25.39 -7.81 4.66
CA GLU A 286 26.11 -8.72 3.75
C GLU A 286 27.54 -9.06 4.20
N ARG A 287 28.13 -8.30 5.14
CA ARG A 287 29.43 -8.68 5.71
C ARG A 287 29.36 -9.93 6.60
N GLU A 288 28.17 -10.31 7.08
CA GLU A 288 27.97 -11.61 7.74
C GLU A 288 27.41 -12.70 6.81
N ILE A 289 26.98 -12.36 5.59
CA ILE A 289 26.65 -13.35 4.56
C ILE A 289 27.84 -13.49 3.59
N ARG A 290 28.76 -14.37 4.01
CA ARG A 290 29.77 -15.07 3.18
C ARG A 290 30.96 -14.24 2.72
N THR A 291 31.93 -14.07 3.63
CA THR A 291 33.34 -14.20 3.26
C THR A 291 33.61 -15.56 2.58
N PRO A 292 34.63 -15.65 1.70
CA PRO A 292 34.74 -16.61 0.60
C PRO A 292 35.24 -17.99 1.05
N GLY A 293 34.51 -18.64 1.95
CA GLY A 293 34.78 -20.02 2.37
C GLY A 293 33.85 -21.07 1.74
N LYS A 294 32.74 -20.66 1.11
CA LYS A 294 31.67 -21.59 0.66
C LYS A 294 31.64 -21.92 -0.83
N TYR A 295 32.64 -21.47 -1.59
CA TYR A 295 32.68 -21.65 -3.05
C TYR A 295 34.03 -22.21 -3.53
N ALA A 296 34.73 -22.96 -2.69
CA ALA A 296 35.82 -23.80 -3.14
C ALA A 296 35.22 -24.90 -4.04
N GLY A 297 35.56 -24.91 -5.33
CA GLY A 297 35.09 -25.93 -6.30
C GLY A 297 34.39 -25.39 -7.55
N LEU A 298 34.01 -24.11 -7.60
CA LEU A 298 33.36 -23.54 -8.79
C LEU A 298 34.33 -23.42 -9.97
N LYS A 299 33.93 -23.90 -11.15
CA LYS A 299 34.55 -23.46 -12.41
C LYS A 299 34.14 -22.01 -12.64
N SER A 300 35.04 -21.08 -12.34
CA SER A 300 34.87 -19.66 -12.60
C SER A 300 35.79 -19.21 -13.72
N ARG A 301 35.27 -18.44 -14.67
CA ARG A 301 36.09 -17.69 -15.63
C ARG A 301 35.74 -16.22 -15.54
N THR A 302 36.76 -15.40 -15.63
CA THR A 302 36.64 -13.95 -15.63
C THR A 302 37.28 -13.40 -16.87
N LEU A 303 36.54 -12.59 -17.61
CA LEU A 303 37.02 -11.89 -18.79
C LEU A 303 36.90 -10.39 -18.58
N ARG A 304 37.95 -9.67 -18.94
CA ARG A 304 37.92 -8.22 -19.02
C ARG A 304 37.53 -7.85 -20.45
N LEU A 305 36.31 -7.36 -20.63
CA LEU A 305 35.76 -7.01 -21.94
C LEU A 305 36.25 -5.64 -22.40
N SER A 306 36.46 -4.71 -21.47
CA SER A 306 37.04 -3.40 -21.77
C SER A 306 37.80 -2.83 -20.58
N SER A 307 38.38 -1.63 -20.74
CA SER A 307 39.03 -0.91 -19.64
C SER A 307 38.09 -0.68 -18.45
N ARG A 308 36.78 -0.64 -18.70
CA ARG A 308 35.72 -0.35 -17.72
C ARG A 308 34.91 -1.56 -17.31
N LEU A 309 34.82 -2.62 -18.13
CA LEU A 309 33.92 -3.75 -17.90
C LEU A 309 34.67 -5.06 -17.73
N LYS A 310 34.39 -5.75 -16.64
CA LYS A 310 34.86 -7.11 -16.35
C LYS A 310 33.66 -8.00 -16.03
N VAL A 311 33.62 -9.17 -16.65
CA VAL A 311 32.52 -10.12 -16.50
C VAL A 311 33.09 -11.42 -15.94
N SER A 312 32.44 -11.97 -14.92
CA SER A 312 32.78 -13.28 -14.37
C SER A 312 31.56 -14.19 -14.42
N LEU A 313 31.74 -15.38 -14.96
CA LEU A 313 30.74 -16.44 -14.92
C LEU A 313 31.19 -17.50 -13.91
N GLN A 314 30.27 -17.91 -13.06
CA GLN A 314 30.52 -18.94 -12.05
C GLN A 314 29.42 -20.00 -12.16
N ARG A 315 29.82 -21.25 -12.37
CA ARG A 315 28.90 -22.39 -12.41
C ARG A 315 29.05 -23.25 -11.17
N CYS A 316 27.93 -23.53 -10.51
CA CYS A 316 27.89 -24.48 -9.37
C CYS A 316 28.34 -25.87 -9.80
N GLU A 317 29.05 -26.61 -8.94
CA GLU A 317 29.52 -27.98 -9.24
C GLU A 317 28.37 -28.93 -9.61
N THR A 318 27.17 -28.67 -9.08
CA THR A 318 25.95 -29.43 -9.41
C THR A 318 25.40 -29.13 -10.80
N GLY A 319 25.93 -28.12 -11.50
CA GLY A 319 25.53 -27.69 -12.83
C GLY A 319 24.17 -26.98 -12.92
N ARG A 320 23.42 -26.89 -11.81
CA ARG A 320 22.03 -26.37 -11.78
C ARG A 320 21.90 -24.87 -11.67
N GLU A 321 22.94 -24.20 -11.19
CA GLU A 321 22.91 -22.76 -10.94
C GLU A 321 24.13 -22.09 -11.55
N MET A 322 23.89 -20.98 -12.22
CA MET A 322 24.92 -20.11 -12.76
C MET A 322 24.73 -18.70 -12.25
N PHE A 323 25.86 -18.07 -11.97
CA PHE A 323 25.91 -16.69 -11.53
C PHE A 323 26.77 -15.90 -12.51
N ILE A 324 26.28 -14.72 -12.85
CA ILE A 324 27.03 -13.74 -13.64
C ILE A 324 27.37 -12.56 -12.75
N THR A 325 28.61 -12.09 -12.87
CA THR A 325 29.09 -10.93 -12.16
C THR A 325 29.60 -9.91 -13.16
N PHE A 326 29.05 -8.70 -13.14
CA PHE A 326 29.55 -7.56 -13.91
C PHE A 326 30.27 -6.60 -12.97
N GLU A 327 31.48 -6.21 -13.33
CA GLU A 327 32.28 -5.23 -12.61
C GLU A 327 32.55 -4.05 -13.54
N ILE A 328 31.91 -2.91 -13.27
CA ILE A 328 31.97 -1.69 -14.09
C ILE A 328 32.48 -0.52 -13.26
N ALA A 329 33.66 0.00 -13.60
CA ALA A 329 34.23 1.20 -12.95
C ALA A 329 34.20 1.17 -11.40
N GLY A 330 34.45 0.00 -10.80
CA GLY A 330 34.46 -0.21 -9.34
C GLY A 330 33.12 -0.65 -8.75
N PHE A 331 32.03 -0.64 -9.52
CA PHE A 331 30.75 -1.23 -9.13
C PHE A 331 30.74 -2.72 -9.47
N LYS A 332 30.31 -3.56 -8.53
CA LYS A 332 30.17 -5.00 -8.72
C LYS A 332 28.69 -5.39 -8.61
N TYR A 333 28.16 -6.03 -9.64
CA TYR A 333 26.80 -6.55 -9.73
C TYR A 333 26.88 -8.06 -9.88
N ILE A 334 26.07 -8.81 -9.13
CA ILE A 334 26.02 -10.28 -9.16
C ILE A 334 24.56 -10.68 -9.33
N ASP A 335 24.29 -11.59 -10.26
CA ASP A 335 22.94 -12.07 -10.53
C ASP A 335 22.92 -13.59 -10.77
N LYS A 336 21.77 -14.21 -10.51
CA LYS A 336 21.51 -15.62 -10.75
C LYS A 336 20.78 -15.77 -12.08
N ILE A 337 21.33 -16.57 -12.99
CA ILE A 337 20.70 -16.85 -14.28
C ILE A 337 19.58 -17.88 -14.08
N THR A 338 18.32 -17.50 -14.32
CA THR A 338 17.14 -18.29 -13.91
C THR A 338 16.27 -18.88 -15.04
N LYS A 339 16.49 -18.57 -16.34
CA LYS A 339 15.62 -19.11 -17.42
C LYS A 339 16.32 -19.32 -18.79
N TYR A 340 15.80 -20.28 -19.56
CA TYR A 340 16.28 -20.77 -20.86
C TYR A 340 15.20 -20.58 -21.96
N SER A 341 15.59 -20.27 -23.20
CA SER A 341 14.75 -20.28 -24.40
C SER A 341 15.61 -20.59 -25.64
N GLU A 342 15.09 -21.38 -26.58
CA GLU A 342 15.71 -21.65 -27.88
C GLU A 342 14.90 -20.92 -28.97
N ASP A 343 15.46 -19.86 -29.56
CA ASP A 343 14.90 -19.23 -30.76
C ASP A 343 16.00 -18.85 -31.77
N GLU A 344 15.78 -19.25 -33.03
CA GLU A 344 16.77 -19.32 -34.12
C GLU A 344 16.82 -18.07 -35.04
N SER A 345 16.27 -16.91 -34.65
CA SER A 345 16.24 -15.76 -35.57
C SER A 345 17.40 -14.78 -35.33
N GLY A 346 18.40 -14.84 -36.20
CA GLY A 346 19.55 -13.94 -36.23
C GLY A 346 19.20 -12.48 -36.53
N GLU A 347 19.96 -11.60 -35.89
CA GLU A 347 20.00 -10.13 -36.00
C GLU A 347 18.67 -9.46 -35.62
N PHE A 348 18.53 -8.75 -34.51
CA PHE A 348 19.31 -7.62 -33.99
C PHE A 348 19.24 -7.63 -32.44
N TYR A 349 20.00 -6.75 -31.79
CA TYR A 349 20.05 -6.49 -30.32
C TYR A 349 21.10 -7.29 -29.52
N ARG A 350 22.26 -6.66 -29.29
CA ARG A 350 23.31 -7.09 -28.34
C ARG A 350 23.12 -6.36 -27.03
N VAL A 351 22.09 -6.77 -26.31
CA VAL A 351 21.67 -6.14 -25.06
C VAL A 351 21.44 -7.23 -24.03
N LEU A 352 21.96 -7.06 -22.82
CA LEU A 352 21.51 -7.80 -21.65
C LEU A 352 20.47 -6.96 -20.92
N HIS A 353 19.25 -7.46 -20.86
CA HIS A 353 18.22 -6.89 -20.00
C HIS A 353 18.46 -7.39 -18.58
N THR A 354 18.70 -6.45 -17.68
CA THR A 354 18.72 -6.68 -16.24
C THR A 354 17.47 -6.07 -15.64
N GLU A 355 17.12 -6.45 -14.41
CA GLU A 355 16.03 -5.81 -13.66
C GLU A 355 16.21 -4.28 -13.48
N ARG A 356 17.38 -3.72 -13.84
CA ARG A 356 17.72 -2.30 -13.76
C ARG A 356 18.02 -1.63 -15.12
N GLY A 357 17.66 -2.27 -16.23
CA GLY A 357 17.78 -1.70 -17.58
C GLY A 357 18.70 -2.46 -18.54
N VAL A 358 19.04 -1.81 -19.65
CA VAL A 358 19.71 -2.36 -20.84
C VAL A 358 21.23 -2.16 -20.76
N LEU A 359 21.99 -3.25 -20.59
CA LEU A 359 23.45 -3.26 -20.79
C LEU A 359 23.76 -3.53 -22.27
N GLY A 360 24.22 -2.51 -22.98
CA GLY A 360 24.64 -2.63 -24.38
C GLY A 360 26.08 -3.14 -24.49
N PHE A 361 26.29 -4.17 -25.32
CA PHE A 361 27.63 -4.67 -25.68
C PHE A 361 28.00 -4.23 -27.09
N THR A 362 29.27 -3.88 -27.28
CA THR A 362 29.78 -3.67 -28.63
C THR A 362 29.83 -4.96 -29.46
N ALA A 363 30.06 -4.75 -30.77
CA ALA A 363 30.69 -5.66 -31.73
C ALA A 363 31.54 -6.81 -31.13
N GLU A 364 32.51 -6.35 -30.35
CA GLU A 364 33.65 -7.11 -29.92
C GLU A 364 33.41 -7.70 -28.53
N GLU A 365 32.89 -6.89 -27.60
CA GLU A 365 32.58 -7.34 -26.23
C GLU A 365 31.55 -8.47 -26.19
N TRP A 366 30.58 -8.47 -27.12
CA TRP A 366 29.61 -9.58 -27.24
C TRP A 366 30.24 -10.85 -27.79
N GLY A 367 31.18 -10.74 -28.75
CA GLY A 367 31.94 -11.89 -29.24
C GLY A 367 32.75 -12.54 -28.12
N MET A 368 33.47 -11.70 -27.37
CA MET A 368 34.26 -12.09 -26.20
C MET A 368 33.39 -12.70 -25.08
N PHE A 369 32.22 -12.14 -24.80
CA PHE A 369 31.28 -12.71 -23.83
C PHE A 369 30.78 -14.10 -24.25
N ASN A 370 30.48 -14.30 -25.54
CA ASN A 370 30.05 -15.61 -26.05
C ASN A 370 31.15 -16.67 -25.98
N GLU A 371 32.41 -16.30 -26.19
CA GLU A 371 33.56 -17.19 -25.98
C GLU A 371 33.69 -17.59 -24.51
N LEU A 372 33.60 -16.61 -23.60
CA LEU A 372 33.60 -16.86 -22.15
C LEU A 372 32.49 -17.82 -21.74
N ASN A 373 31.29 -17.62 -22.27
CA ASN A 373 30.15 -18.46 -21.98
C ASN A 373 30.38 -19.89 -22.49
N ARG A 374 30.85 -20.06 -23.73
CA ARG A 374 31.19 -21.38 -24.30
C ARG A 374 32.24 -22.13 -23.46
N ASP A 375 33.21 -21.42 -22.91
CA ASP A 375 34.25 -22.01 -22.06
C ASP A 375 33.72 -22.49 -20.70
N VAL A 376 32.74 -21.80 -20.14
CA VAL A 376 32.16 -22.12 -18.82
C VAL A 376 31.01 -23.13 -18.93
N THR A 377 30.31 -23.14 -20.06
CA THR A 377 29.17 -24.02 -20.36
C THR A 377 29.31 -24.74 -21.69
N PRO A 378 30.38 -25.54 -21.91
CA PRO A 378 30.61 -26.22 -23.19
C PRO A 378 29.53 -27.25 -23.54
N ASP A 379 28.79 -27.69 -22.53
CA ASP A 379 27.78 -28.76 -22.54
C ASP A 379 26.33 -28.26 -22.65
N LEU A 380 26.12 -26.96 -22.85
CA LEU A 380 24.79 -26.36 -22.92
C LEU A 380 24.65 -25.53 -24.22
N PRO A 381 23.48 -25.58 -24.91
CA PRO A 381 23.27 -24.86 -26.16
C PRO A 381 23.39 -23.34 -25.94
N ARG A 382 23.82 -22.63 -27.00
CA ARG A 382 24.23 -21.21 -26.99
C ARG A 382 23.27 -20.34 -26.17
N PHE A 383 23.69 -19.93 -24.98
CA PHE A 383 22.84 -19.11 -24.13
C PHE A 383 22.74 -17.68 -24.65
N VAL A 384 21.58 -17.12 -24.36
CA VAL A 384 21.23 -15.70 -24.29
C VAL A 384 20.54 -15.18 -25.56
N THR A 385 19.21 -15.32 -25.57
CA THR A 385 18.29 -14.37 -26.20
C THR A 385 17.54 -13.59 -25.12
N CYS A 386 17.42 -12.27 -25.32
CA CYS A 386 16.66 -11.36 -24.47
C CYS A 386 15.24 -11.20 -25.03
N THR A 387 14.23 -11.25 -24.15
CA THR A 387 12.85 -10.95 -24.53
C THR A 387 12.52 -9.49 -24.26
N LEU A 388 11.87 -8.84 -25.22
CA LEU A 388 11.19 -7.56 -25.07
C LEU A 388 9.85 -7.81 -24.36
N SER A 389 9.67 -7.26 -23.16
CA SER A 389 8.33 -6.93 -22.67
C SER A 389 8.05 -5.48 -23.07
N SER A 390 7.10 -5.28 -23.99
CA SER A 390 6.59 -3.96 -24.36
C SER A 390 5.86 -3.31 -23.16
N CYS A 391 6.05 -2.00 -23.01
CA CYS A 391 5.32 -1.12 -22.11
C CYS A 391 3.79 -1.21 -22.28
#